data_AF-A0A068SG45-F1
#
_entry.id   AF-A0A068SG45-F1
#
_cell.length_a   1.000
_cell.length_b   1.000
_cell.length_c   1.000
_cell.angle_alpha   90.00
_cell.angle_beta   90.00
_cell.angle_gamma   90.00
#
_symmetry.space_group_name_H-M   'P 1'
#
loop_
_entity.id
_entity.type
_entity.pdbx_description
1 polymer ?
#
loop_
_entity_poly.entity_id
_entity_poly.type
_entity_poly.pdbx_seq_one_letter_code
_entity_poly.pdbx_strand_id
1 'polypeptide(L)'
;MNDFVVPRGHQKKSQPDGSPYPLGTESIEQYIKAVVDLYQSQKSQEVNQHPHPRGHAVLCWKKALAYEQREVNRKLKIDRSIGSIQDGYTNAEMLEVCDHFLVNCSESALRDRMTFLFNHMLFLRGEDSRALDFADMFTLPFED
;
A
#
# COMPACT_ATOMS: atom_id res chain seq x y z
N MET A 1 -38.72 -33.18 -19.33
CA MET A 1 -38.22 -31.84 -18.99
C MET A 1 -36.83 -32.02 -18.41
N ASN A 2 -35.78 -31.63 -19.15
CA ASN A 2 -34.41 -31.68 -18.64
C ASN A 2 -34.13 -30.34 -17.97
N ASP A 3 -33.88 -30.36 -16.66
CA ASP A 3 -33.50 -29.18 -15.90
C ASP A 3 -32.11 -28.72 -16.34
N PHE A 4 -32.08 -27.62 -17.10
CA PHE A 4 -30.86 -26.91 -17.44
C PHE A 4 -30.43 -26.06 -16.23
N VAL A 5 -29.53 -26.60 -15.41
CA VAL A 5 -28.94 -25.86 -14.28
C VAL A 5 -27.91 -24.87 -14.82
N VAL A 6 -28.26 -23.59 -14.83
CA VAL A 6 -27.32 -22.51 -15.16
C VAL A 6 -26.27 -22.42 -14.03
N PRO A 7 -24.97 -22.58 -14.32
CA PRO A 7 -23.95 -22.44 -13.29
C PRO A 7 -23.90 -20.99 -12.80
N ARG A 8 -24.29 -20.75 -11.55
CA ARG A 8 -24.18 -19.44 -10.90
C ARG A 8 -22.79 -19.28 -10.30
N GLY A 9 -22.08 -18.22 -10.69
CA GLY A 9 -20.81 -17.79 -10.09
C GLY A 9 -19.62 -17.87 -11.04
N HIS A 10 -18.54 -17.16 -10.68
CA HIS A 10 -17.27 -17.23 -11.39
C HIS A 10 -16.75 -18.66 -11.26
N GLN A 11 -16.70 -19.40 -12.38
CA GLN A 11 -16.21 -20.77 -12.35
C GLN A 11 -14.77 -20.76 -11.84
N LYS A 12 -14.48 -21.58 -10.82
CA LYS A 12 -13.12 -21.78 -10.34
C LYS A 12 -12.30 -22.26 -11.54
N LYS A 13 -11.45 -21.39 -12.07
CA LYS A 13 -10.42 -21.84 -12.99
C LYS A 13 -9.52 -22.76 -12.16
N SER A 14 -9.31 -23.99 -12.60
CA SER A 14 -8.25 -24.82 -12.07
C SER A 14 -6.99 -24.59 -12.89
N GLN A 15 -5.83 -24.89 -12.30
CA GLN A 15 -4.60 -25.00 -13.08
C GLN A 15 -4.75 -26.11 -14.13
N PRO A 16 -3.90 -26.15 -15.17
CA PRO A 16 -3.91 -27.21 -16.18
C PRO A 16 -3.82 -28.63 -15.59
N ASP A 17 -3.22 -28.73 -14.40
CA ASP A 17 -3.03 -29.95 -13.61
C ASP A 17 -4.26 -30.30 -12.72
N GLY A 18 -5.36 -29.53 -12.82
CA GLY A 18 -6.56 -29.73 -12.00
C GLY A 18 -6.46 -29.22 -10.56
N SER A 19 -5.26 -28.84 -10.10
CA SER A 19 -5.06 -28.22 -8.79
C SER A 19 -5.70 -26.81 -8.72
N PRO A 20 -6.21 -26.40 -7.55
CA PRO A 20 -6.71 -25.04 -7.37
C PRO A 20 -5.59 -24.01 -7.53
N TYR A 21 -5.91 -22.80 -8.01
CA TYR A 21 -4.94 -21.70 -7.96
C TYR A 21 -4.63 -21.36 -6.50
N PRO A 22 -3.36 -21.05 -6.18
CA PRO A 22 -3.01 -20.55 -4.87
C PRO A 22 -3.80 -19.27 -4.57
N LEU A 23 -4.27 -19.15 -3.33
CA LEU A 23 -4.97 -17.95 -2.87
C LEU A 23 -4.00 -16.76 -2.82
N GLY A 24 -4.49 -15.59 -3.24
CA GLY A 24 -3.75 -14.35 -3.06
C GLY A 24 -3.53 -14.02 -1.58
N THR A 25 -2.49 -13.26 -1.30
CA THR A 25 -2.16 -12.77 0.05
C THR A 25 -3.34 -12.04 0.70
N GLU A 26 -4.07 -11.27 -0.08
CA GLU A 26 -5.22 -10.48 0.35
C GLU A 26 -6.38 -11.39 0.75
N SER A 27 -6.66 -12.44 -0.03
CA SER A 27 -7.69 -13.42 0.28
C SER A 27 -7.35 -14.17 1.57
N ILE A 28 -6.08 -14.53 1.77
CA ILE A 28 -5.61 -15.14 3.02
C ILE A 28 -5.84 -14.20 4.21
N GLU A 29 -5.52 -12.92 4.09
CA GLU A 29 -5.76 -11.94 5.15
C GLU A 29 -7.26 -11.74 5.46
N GLN A 30 -8.11 -11.76 4.44
CA GLN A 30 -9.56 -11.74 4.61
C GLN A 30 -10.05 -12.95 5.41
N TYR A 31 -9.57 -14.15 5.11
CA TYR A 31 -9.91 -15.35 5.88
C TYR A 31 -9.42 -15.27 7.33
N ILE A 32 -8.19 -14.81 7.56
CA ILE A 32 -7.67 -14.60 8.93
C ILE A 32 -8.57 -13.61 9.68
N LYS A 33 -8.99 -12.52 9.03
CA LYS A 33 -9.88 -11.53 9.64
C LYS A 33 -11.25 -12.13 9.97
N ALA A 34 -11.86 -12.86 9.04
CA ALA A 34 -13.14 -13.54 9.28
C ALA A 34 -13.07 -14.52 10.46
N VAL A 35 -11.96 -15.26 10.61
CA VAL A 35 -11.74 -16.16 11.75
C VAL A 35 -11.58 -15.36 13.06
N VAL A 36 -10.90 -14.22 13.03
CA VAL A 36 -10.77 -13.34 14.20
C VAL A 36 -12.13 -12.77 14.61
N ASP A 37 -12.93 -12.31 13.64
CA ASP A 37 -14.26 -11.75 13.89
C ASP A 37 -15.19 -12.83 14.48
N LEU A 38 -15.13 -14.06 13.94
CA LEU A 38 -15.84 -15.21 14.51
C LEU A 38 -15.38 -15.52 15.94
N TYR A 39 -14.06 -15.54 16.19
CA TYR A 39 -13.52 -15.76 17.53
C TYR A 39 -14.01 -14.71 18.53
N GLN A 40 -14.05 -13.43 18.14
CA GLN A 40 -14.57 -12.36 18.99
C GLN A 40 -16.05 -12.59 19.35
N SER A 41 -16.86 -12.99 18.37
CA SER A 41 -18.27 -13.36 18.58
C SER A 41 -18.42 -14.56 19.52
N GLN A 42 -17.58 -15.58 19.37
CA GLN A 42 -17.61 -16.75 20.25
C GLN A 42 -17.10 -16.45 21.67
N LYS A 43 -16.14 -15.53 21.82
CA LYS A 43 -15.63 -15.10 23.12
C LYS A 43 -16.65 -14.26 23.88
N SER A 44 -17.37 -13.37 23.20
CA SER A 44 -18.42 -12.57 23.85
C SER A 44 -19.61 -13.42 24.31
N GLN A 45 -19.86 -14.54 23.65
CA GLN A 45 -20.86 -15.54 24.06
C GLN A 45 -20.31 -16.58 25.05
N GLU A 46 -19.05 -16.46 25.48
CA GLU A 46 -18.36 -17.39 26.39
C GLU A 46 -18.30 -18.86 25.91
N VAL A 47 -18.57 -19.11 24.63
CA VAL A 47 -18.57 -20.46 24.02
C VAL A 47 -17.15 -20.98 23.78
N ASN A 48 -16.21 -20.07 23.50
CA ASN A 48 -14.83 -20.43 23.15
C ASN A 48 -13.84 -20.07 24.28
N GLN A 49 -13.17 -21.08 24.83
CA GLN A 49 -12.15 -20.91 25.89
C GLN A 49 -10.71 -20.81 25.36
N HIS A 50 -10.50 -21.05 24.06
CA HIS A 50 -9.17 -21.06 23.46
C HIS A 50 -8.54 -19.66 23.38
N PRO A 51 -7.20 -19.58 23.25
CA PRO A 51 -6.49 -18.32 23.03
C PRO A 51 -6.79 -17.73 21.65
N HIS A 52 -6.44 -16.45 21.50
CA HIS A 52 -6.68 -15.69 20.27
C HIS A 52 -6.07 -16.38 19.03
N PRO A 53 -6.81 -16.48 17.91
CA PRO A 53 -6.38 -17.25 16.73
C PRO A 53 -5.14 -16.67 16.04
N ARG A 54 -4.86 -15.37 16.15
CA ARG A 54 -3.58 -14.76 15.73
C ARG A 54 -2.45 -15.03 16.73
N GLY A 55 -2.15 -16.31 16.94
CA GLY A 55 -1.01 -16.74 17.74
C GLY A 55 0.32 -16.68 16.98
N HIS A 56 1.38 -17.13 17.65
CA HIS A 56 2.73 -17.18 17.09
C HIS A 56 2.81 -18.02 15.79
N ALA A 57 2.07 -19.13 15.73
CA ALA A 57 2.04 -20.01 14.55
C ALA A 57 1.56 -19.28 13.29
N VAL A 58 0.48 -18.50 13.39
CA VAL A 58 -0.06 -17.72 12.25
C VAL A 58 0.94 -16.65 11.82
N LEU A 59 1.62 -16.00 12.76
CA LEU A 59 2.66 -15.02 12.46
C LEU A 59 3.86 -15.65 11.74
N CYS A 60 4.38 -16.78 12.22
CA CYS A 60 5.47 -17.50 11.56
C CYS A 60 5.06 -17.97 10.16
N TRP A 61 3.84 -18.50 10.02
CA TRP A 61 3.32 -18.91 8.72
C TRP A 61 3.20 -17.73 7.73
N LYS A 62 2.66 -16.58 8.16
CA LYS A 62 2.64 -15.36 7.33
C LYS A 62 4.03 -14.92 6.90
N LYS A 63 5.02 -15.00 7.79
CA LYS A 63 6.42 -14.69 7.45
C LYS A 63 6.96 -15.65 6.40
N ALA A 64 6.76 -16.96 6.58
CA ALA A 64 7.17 -17.97 5.60
C ALA A 64 6.55 -17.72 4.21
N LEU A 65 5.25 -17.43 4.18
CA LEU A 65 4.54 -17.11 2.94
C LEU A 65 5.07 -15.84 2.26
N ALA A 66 5.40 -14.81 3.05
CA ALA A 66 6.03 -13.60 2.51
C ALA A 66 7.44 -13.86 1.95
N TYR A 67 8.21 -14.77 2.54
CA TYR A 67 9.51 -15.18 2.00
C TYR A 67 9.36 -15.93 0.67
N GLU A 68 8.43 -16.88 0.59
CA GLU A 68 8.13 -17.60 -0.66
C GLU A 68 7.72 -16.65 -1.77
N GLN A 69 6.83 -15.70 -1.48
CA GLN A 69 6.40 -14.69 -2.44
C GLN A 69 7.58 -13.81 -2.90
N ARG A 70 8.45 -13.40 -1.98
CA ARG A 70 9.66 -12.63 -2.32
C ARG A 70 10.59 -13.41 -3.26
N GLU A 71 10.74 -14.71 -3.04
CA GLU A 71 11.55 -15.57 -3.90
C GLU A 71 10.92 -15.74 -5.29
N VAL A 72 9.60 -15.89 -5.37
CA VAL A 72 8.86 -15.89 -6.64
C VAL A 72 9.04 -14.56 -7.38
N ASN A 73 8.83 -13.43 -6.70
CA ASN A 73 9.00 -12.10 -7.28
C ASN A 73 10.44 -11.88 -7.78
N ARG A 74 11.44 -12.38 -7.04
CA ARG A 74 12.85 -12.35 -7.45
C ARG A 74 13.08 -13.15 -8.74
N LYS A 75 12.53 -14.37 -8.84
CA LYS A 75 12.65 -15.22 -10.03
C LYS A 75 11.96 -14.61 -11.25
N LEU A 76 10.78 -14.04 -11.05
CA LEU A 76 10.01 -13.35 -12.09
C LEU A 76 10.60 -11.98 -12.47
N LYS A 77 11.66 -11.53 -11.79
CA LYS A 77 12.28 -10.19 -11.97
C LYS A 77 11.25 -9.07 -11.90
N ILE A 78 10.25 -9.22 -11.03
CA ILE A 78 9.31 -8.13 -10.73
C ILE A 78 10.15 -6.98 -10.18
N ASP A 79 10.00 -5.80 -10.80
CA ASP A 79 10.79 -4.64 -10.47
C ASP A 79 10.57 -4.24 -8.99
N ARG A 80 11.68 -4.07 -8.28
CA ARG A 80 11.71 -3.72 -6.86
C ARG A 80 11.54 -2.22 -6.64
N SER A 81 11.65 -1.42 -7.69
CA SER A 81 11.55 0.04 -7.67
C SER A 81 10.13 0.56 -7.86
N ILE A 82 9.19 -0.29 -8.28
CA ILE A 82 7.76 0.06 -8.42
C ILE A 82 7.23 0.50 -7.04
N GLY A 83 6.73 1.73 -6.94
CA GLY A 83 6.26 2.33 -5.69
C GLY A 83 7.35 2.71 -4.69
N SER A 84 8.61 2.82 -5.12
CA SER A 84 9.70 3.33 -4.26
C SER A 84 9.65 4.87 -4.14
N ILE A 85 10.42 5.45 -3.22
CA ILE A 85 10.58 6.92 -3.12
C ILE A 85 11.11 7.55 -4.43
N GLN A 86 11.76 6.76 -5.29
CA GLN A 86 12.22 7.20 -6.61
C GLN A 86 11.14 7.11 -7.69
N ASP A 87 9.99 6.51 -7.40
CA ASP A 87 8.79 6.50 -8.26
C ASP A 87 8.00 7.82 -8.12
N GLY A 88 8.74 8.93 -7.98
CA GLY A 88 8.21 10.27 -7.81
C GLY A 88 7.85 10.92 -9.14
N TYR A 89 7.43 12.18 -9.08
CA TYR A 89 7.12 12.97 -10.26
C TYR A 89 8.32 13.03 -11.21
N THR A 90 8.06 12.80 -12.49
CA THR A 90 8.99 13.21 -13.54
C THR A 90 9.09 14.73 -13.60
N ASN A 91 10.18 15.27 -14.16
CA ASN A 91 10.35 16.72 -14.30
C ASN A 91 9.18 17.37 -15.06
N ALA A 92 8.60 16.67 -16.04
CA ALA A 92 7.46 17.16 -16.81
C ALA A 92 6.19 17.24 -15.95
N GLU A 93 5.89 16.19 -15.18
CA GLU A 93 4.75 16.16 -14.28
C GLU A 93 4.89 17.20 -13.15
N MET A 94 6.10 17.41 -12.66
CA MET A 94 6.37 18.45 -11.65
C MET A 94 6.07 19.86 -12.20
N LEU A 95 6.46 20.13 -13.45
CA LEU A 95 6.16 21.41 -14.10
C LEU A 95 4.65 21.60 -14.30
N GLU A 96 3.95 20.56 -14.75
CA GLU A 96 2.49 20.60 -14.94
C GLU A 96 1.75 20.90 -13.61
N VAL A 97 2.16 20.25 -12.52
CA VAL A 97 1.62 20.53 -11.17
C VAL A 97 1.93 21.96 -10.74
N CYS A 98 3.15 22.45 -10.98
CA CYS A 98 3.53 23.82 -10.65
C CYS A 98 2.72 24.85 -11.45
N ASP A 99 2.50 24.62 -12.74
CA ASP A 99 1.74 25.49 -13.63
C ASP A 99 0.27 25.53 -13.21
N HIS A 100 -0.31 24.40 -12.82
CA HIS A 100 -1.67 24.34 -12.28
C HIS A 100 -1.85 25.26 -11.06
N PHE A 101 -0.89 25.27 -10.12
CA PHE A 101 -0.95 26.17 -8.97
C PHE A 101 -0.80 27.65 -9.36
N LEU A 102 0.01 27.96 -10.37
CA LEU A 102 0.19 29.32 -10.86
C LEU A 102 -1.05 29.84 -11.60
N VAL A 103 -1.71 29.00 -12.40
CA VAL A 103 -2.95 29.35 -13.10
C VAL A 103 -4.08 29.65 -12.12
N ASN A 104 -4.19 28.88 -11.03
CA ASN A 104 -5.20 29.11 -10.00
C ASN A 104 -4.99 30.42 -9.22
N CYS A 105 -3.77 30.97 -9.21
CA CYS A 105 -3.41 32.31 -8.74
C CYS A 105 -4.08 32.76 -7.41
N SER A 106 -4.18 31.84 -6.45
CA SER A 106 -4.68 32.09 -5.09
C SER A 106 -3.53 32.10 -4.09
N GLU A 107 -3.67 32.81 -2.98
CA GLU A 107 -2.71 32.77 -1.87
C GLU A 107 -2.51 31.34 -1.36
N SER A 108 -3.59 30.57 -1.23
CA SER A 108 -3.53 29.16 -0.83
C SER A 108 -2.77 28.32 -1.86
N ALA A 109 -3.02 28.54 -3.15
CA ALA A 109 -2.36 27.82 -4.23
C ALA A 109 -0.85 28.10 -4.26
N LEU A 110 -0.43 29.33 -3.97
CA LEU A 110 0.98 29.69 -3.91
C LEU A 110 1.70 29.05 -2.71
N ARG A 111 1.01 28.98 -1.56
CA ARG A 111 1.51 28.26 -0.36
C ARG A 111 1.63 26.76 -0.60
N ASP A 112 0.61 26.16 -1.23
CA ASP A 112 0.61 24.73 -1.55
C ASP A 112 1.72 24.39 -2.55
N ARG A 113 1.95 25.27 -3.54
CA ARG A 113 3.07 25.15 -4.47
C ARG A 113 4.42 25.22 -3.78
N MET A 114 4.62 26.15 -2.85
CA MET A 114 5.86 26.24 -2.06
C MET A 114 6.09 24.97 -1.25
N THR A 115 5.05 24.47 -0.58
CA THR A 115 5.11 23.23 0.21
C THR A 115 5.44 22.02 -0.66
N PHE A 116 4.80 21.93 -1.84
CA PHE A 116 5.09 20.89 -2.83
C PHE A 116 6.55 20.89 -3.27
N LEU A 117 7.11 22.07 -3.61
CA LEU A 117 8.50 22.20 -4.02
C LEU A 117 9.49 21.88 -2.90
N PHE A 118 9.21 22.30 -1.67
CA PHE A 118 10.05 21.95 -0.52
C PHE A 118 10.08 20.45 -0.26
N ASN A 119 8.92 19.79 -0.26
CA ASN A 119 8.87 18.35 -0.07
C ASN A 119 9.58 17.60 -1.20
N HIS A 120 9.52 18.10 -2.44
CA HIS A 120 10.20 17.47 -3.57
C HIS A 120 11.72 17.70 -3.58
N MET A 121 12.19 18.93 -3.36
CA MET A 121 13.62 19.29 -3.48
C MET A 121 14.42 18.97 -2.21
N LEU A 122 13.81 19.14 -1.04
CA LEU A 122 14.45 18.93 0.26
C LEU A 122 14.10 17.56 0.85
N PHE A 123 13.25 16.76 0.19
CA PHE A 123 12.77 15.45 0.65
C PHE A 123 12.16 15.47 2.05
N LEU A 124 11.54 16.59 2.42
CA LEU A 124 10.94 16.78 3.74
C LEU A 124 9.68 15.95 3.90
N ARG A 125 9.47 15.43 5.11
CA ARG A 125 8.17 14.90 5.51
C ARG A 125 7.26 16.06 5.90
N GLY A 126 5.95 15.82 5.86
CA GLY A 126 4.96 16.82 6.26
C GLY A 126 5.08 17.28 7.72
N GLU A 127 5.76 16.52 8.58
CA GLU A 127 6.11 16.96 9.94
C GLU A 127 7.24 18.01 9.90
N ASP A 128 8.33 17.73 9.20
CA ASP A 128 9.49 18.61 9.07
C ASP A 128 9.11 19.90 8.33
N SER A 129 8.31 19.80 7.27
CA SER A 129 7.89 20.95 6.47
C SER A 129 7.03 21.95 7.26
N ARG A 130 6.33 21.49 8.30
CA ARG A 130 5.51 22.34 9.18
C ARG A 130 6.30 22.94 10.33
N ALA A 131 7.40 22.31 10.71
CA ALA A 131 8.29 22.79 11.75
C ALA A 131 9.29 23.84 11.24
N LEU A 132 9.39 24.04 9.92
CA LEU A 132 10.25 25.06 9.30
C LEU A 132 9.78 26.47 9.64
N ASP A 133 10.66 27.24 10.26
CA ASP A 133 10.48 28.68 10.43
C ASP A 133 11.27 29.47 9.38
N PHE A 134 10.82 30.69 9.09
CA PHE A 134 11.53 31.58 8.16
C PHE A 134 12.95 31.92 8.66
N ALA A 135 13.17 31.89 9.98
CA ALA A 135 14.48 32.10 10.58
C ALA A 135 15.50 31.01 10.25
N ASP A 136 15.04 29.81 9.86
CA ASP A 136 15.90 28.69 9.47
C ASP A 136 16.41 28.82 8.03
N MET A 137 15.82 29.73 7.23
CA MET A 137 16.19 29.95 5.83
C MET A 137 17.24 31.06 5.71
N PHE A 138 18.48 30.68 5.43
CA PHE A 138 19.58 31.63 5.21
C PHE A 138 20.08 31.61 3.77
N THR A 139 20.54 32.76 3.31
CA THR A 139 21.19 32.90 2.02
C THR A 139 22.66 32.51 2.15
N LEU A 140 23.15 31.69 1.22
CA LEU A 140 24.56 31.41 1.07
C LEU A 140 25.09 32.22 -0.11
N PRO A 141 26.00 33.19 0.10
CA PRO A 141 26.66 33.83 -1.02
C PRO A 141 27.52 32.78 -1.73
N PHE A 142 27.30 32.61 -3.03
CA PHE A 142 28.25 31.86 -3.86
C PHE A 142 29.43 32.78 -4.15
N GLU A 143 30.64 32.32 -3.83
CA GLU A 143 31.86 32.93 -4.37
C GLU A 143 31.97 32.52 -5.85
N ASP A 144 32.20 33.50 -6.73
CA ASP A 144 32.34 33.31 -8.18
C ASP A 144 33.48 32.34 -8.55
#